data_AF-R5P868-F1
#
_entry.id   AF-R5P868-F1
#
_cell.length_a   1.000
_cell.length_b   1.000
_cell.length_c   1.000
_cell.angle_alpha   90.00
_cell.angle_beta   90.00
_cell.angle_gamma   90.00
#
_symmetry.space_group_name_H-M   'P 1'
#
loop_
_entity.id
_entity.type
_entity.pdbx_description
1 polymer ?
#
loop_
_entity_poly.entity_id
_entity_poly.type
_entity_poly.pdbx_seq_one_letter_code
_entity_poly.pdbx_strand_id
1 'polypeptide(L)'
;MKRNEWMALIATTILMFAVCLSASAKDVKSVERGMTKQEVINILGKPKLTSFDAYGDKWEFIKNTKQITVSFDLNGRVVACNMNYVVDVNTNHTVDVNHQRHTPPYAIYPNAPMYYDYCLDETSFVKLYNKVKNTSFDDNKFDLLEVASLGCFYSCNQVARMMSIFTFGDKQLKVLSMMASHIVDPQNAIAIYNVLTFDSEKAKAGEILKNSRKHK
;
A
#
# COMPACT_ATOMS: atom_id res chain seq x y z
N MET A 1 61.85 -15.69 2.03
CA MET A 1 60.55 -16.20 2.53
C MET A 1 60.58 -17.72 2.42
N LYS A 2 60.46 -18.44 3.54
CA LYS A 2 60.59 -19.91 3.58
C LYS A 2 59.35 -20.56 2.94
N ARG A 3 59.49 -21.73 2.33
CA ARG A 3 58.38 -22.50 1.68
C ARG A 3 57.15 -22.66 2.59
N ASN A 4 57.40 -22.65 3.89
CA ASN A 4 56.47 -22.76 5.01
C ASN A 4 55.58 -21.51 5.16
N GLU A 5 56.11 -20.32 4.87
CA GLU A 5 55.40 -19.03 4.97
C GLU A 5 54.46 -18.82 3.78
N TRP A 6 54.84 -19.31 2.59
CA TRP A 6 53.97 -19.34 1.40
C TRP A 6 52.76 -20.27 1.59
N MET A 7 52.97 -21.44 2.20
CA MET A 7 51.88 -22.38 2.49
C MET A 7 50.91 -21.84 3.55
N ALA A 8 51.40 -21.06 4.52
CA ALA A 8 50.55 -20.40 5.51
C ALA A 8 49.68 -19.29 4.87
N LEU A 9 50.21 -18.54 3.91
CA LEU A 9 49.50 -17.46 3.21
C LEU A 9 48.45 -18.00 2.21
N ILE A 10 48.72 -19.16 1.61
CA ILE A 10 47.76 -19.89 0.77
C ILE A 10 46.65 -20.52 1.63
N ALA A 11 47.00 -21.09 2.79
CA ALA A 11 46.01 -21.69 3.69
C ALA A 11 45.05 -20.65 4.29
N THR A 12 45.53 -19.45 4.64
CA THR A 12 44.67 -18.38 5.19
C THR A 12 43.75 -17.76 4.13
N THR A 13 44.20 -17.68 2.88
CA THR A 13 43.35 -17.21 1.77
C THR A 13 42.29 -18.23 1.39
N ILE A 14 42.60 -19.52 1.37
CA ILE A 14 41.61 -20.59 1.13
C ILE A 14 40.57 -20.68 2.26
N LEU A 15 40.98 -20.49 3.52
CA LEU A 15 40.07 -20.54 4.67
C LEU A 15 39.13 -19.33 4.73
N MET A 16 39.52 -18.18 4.17
CA MET A 16 38.65 -17.00 3.97
C MET A 16 37.60 -17.18 2.86
N PHE A 17 37.84 -18.05 1.87
CA PHE A 17 36.84 -18.36 0.83
C PHE A 17 35.79 -19.39 1.28
N ALA A 18 36.07 -20.19 2.32
CA ALA A 18 35.18 -21.25 2.79
C ALA A 18 34.05 -20.77 3.74
N VAL A 19 34.12 -19.53 4.25
CA VAL A 19 33.08 -18.94 5.14
C VAL A 19 31.98 -18.20 4.35
N CYS A 20 32.03 -18.25 3.02
CA CYS A 20 30.97 -17.72 2.15
C CYS A 20 30.05 -18.82 1.59
N LEU A 21 29.87 -19.96 2.30
CA LEU A 21 28.66 -20.76 2.15
C LEU A 21 27.50 -19.97 2.75
N SER A 22 27.02 -19.03 1.94
CA SER A 22 25.73 -18.39 2.08
C SER A 22 24.70 -19.47 2.34
N ALA A 23 23.96 -19.31 3.43
CA ALA A 23 22.73 -20.05 3.67
C ALA A 23 21.89 -19.96 2.39
N SER A 24 21.79 -21.07 1.65
CA SER A 24 20.83 -21.21 0.56
C SER A 24 19.46 -21.28 1.23
N ALA A 25 18.88 -20.11 1.49
CA ALA A 25 17.45 -20.00 1.63
C ALA A 25 16.86 -20.51 0.31
N LYS A 26 15.94 -21.46 0.38
CA LYS A 26 15.17 -21.93 -0.79
C LYS A 26 14.81 -20.72 -1.63
N ASP A 27 15.32 -20.64 -2.86
CA ASP A 27 15.04 -19.57 -3.82
C ASP A 27 13.52 -19.52 -4.06
N VAL A 28 12.82 -18.70 -3.27
CA VAL A 28 11.43 -18.36 -3.53
C VAL A 28 11.49 -17.35 -4.66
N LYS A 29 11.48 -17.84 -5.90
CA LYS A 29 11.44 -16.97 -7.09
C LYS A 29 10.26 -16.01 -6.95
N SER A 30 10.54 -14.73 -6.79
CA SER A 30 9.57 -13.64 -6.77
C SER A 30 9.35 -13.10 -8.17
N VAL A 31 8.16 -12.57 -8.44
CA VAL A 31 7.91 -11.81 -9.67
C VAL A 31 8.58 -10.45 -9.55
N GLU A 32 9.39 -10.10 -10.54
CA GLU A 32 10.16 -8.85 -10.56
C GLU A 32 9.82 -8.02 -11.82
N ARG A 33 10.12 -6.73 -11.74
CA ARG A 33 9.91 -5.80 -12.85
C ARG A 33 10.74 -6.23 -14.08
N GLY A 34 10.15 -6.09 -15.26
CA GLY A 34 10.77 -6.43 -16.54
C GLY A 34 10.61 -7.89 -16.97
N MET A 35 10.18 -8.77 -16.06
CA MET A 35 9.88 -10.18 -16.38
C MET A 35 8.80 -10.29 -17.46
N THR A 36 8.89 -11.33 -18.26
CA THR A 36 7.91 -11.68 -19.28
C THR A 36 6.71 -12.42 -18.69
N LYS A 37 5.59 -12.41 -19.41
CA LYS A 37 4.40 -13.20 -19.05
C LYS A 37 4.71 -14.69 -18.80
N GLN A 38 5.64 -15.27 -19.56
CA GLN A 38 6.02 -16.67 -19.39
C GLN A 38 6.80 -16.92 -18.10
N GLU A 39 7.72 -16.01 -17.75
CA GLU A 39 8.45 -16.10 -16.46
C GLU A 39 7.49 -15.96 -15.28
N VAL A 40 6.49 -15.08 -15.37
CA VAL A 40 5.43 -14.96 -14.36
C VAL A 40 4.62 -16.26 -14.26
N ILE A 41 4.27 -16.90 -15.36
CA ILE A 41 3.56 -18.20 -15.35
C ILE A 41 4.42 -19.29 -14.69
N ASN A 42 5.72 -19.31 -14.96
CA ASN A 42 6.63 -20.27 -14.37
C ASN A 42 6.73 -20.11 -12.83
N ILE A 43 6.50 -18.90 -12.32
CA ILE A 43 6.55 -18.57 -10.89
C ILE A 43 5.19 -18.76 -10.20
N LEU A 44 4.12 -18.25 -10.80
CA LEU A 44 2.79 -18.15 -10.18
C LEU A 44 1.77 -19.17 -10.70
N GLY A 45 2.07 -19.87 -11.79
CA GLY A 45 1.15 -20.76 -12.48
C GLY A 45 0.25 -20.00 -13.47
N LYS A 46 -0.91 -20.56 -13.80
CA LYS A 46 -1.87 -19.89 -14.69
C LYS A 46 -2.65 -18.82 -13.93
N PRO A 47 -2.90 -17.65 -14.54
CA PRO A 47 -3.72 -16.61 -13.93
C PRO A 47 -5.17 -17.09 -13.79
N LYS A 48 -5.81 -16.67 -12.71
CA LYS A 48 -7.24 -16.88 -12.47
C LYS A 48 -8.09 -15.93 -13.31
N LEU A 49 -7.63 -14.69 -13.45
CA LEU A 49 -8.27 -13.67 -14.26
C LEU A 49 -7.22 -12.89 -15.05
N THR A 50 -7.57 -12.52 -16.27
CA THR A 50 -6.77 -11.65 -17.12
C THR A 50 -7.67 -10.55 -17.69
N SER A 51 -7.22 -9.29 -17.60
CA SER A 51 -7.86 -8.14 -18.24
C SER A 51 -6.80 -7.29 -18.95
N PHE A 52 -7.24 -6.30 -19.74
CA PHE A 52 -6.37 -5.36 -20.44
C PHE A 52 -7.00 -3.97 -20.47
N ASP A 53 -6.16 -2.93 -20.50
CA ASP A 53 -6.55 -1.54 -20.71
C ASP A 53 -5.53 -0.79 -21.60
N ALA A 54 -5.62 0.53 -21.67
CA ALA A 54 -4.73 1.36 -22.50
C ALA A 54 -3.25 1.36 -22.03
N TYR A 55 -2.97 0.90 -20.81
CA TYR A 55 -1.63 0.85 -20.22
C TYR A 55 -1.00 -0.55 -20.29
N GLY A 56 -1.82 -1.59 -20.50
CA GLY A 56 -1.37 -2.94 -20.81
C GLY A 56 -2.23 -4.02 -20.17
N ASP A 57 -1.65 -5.20 -19.96
CA ASP A 57 -2.37 -6.36 -19.40
C ASP A 57 -2.32 -6.35 -17.87
N LYS A 58 -3.37 -6.87 -17.23
CA LYS A 58 -3.43 -7.08 -15.79
C LYS A 58 -3.90 -8.49 -15.48
N TRP A 59 -3.10 -9.25 -14.74
CA TRP A 59 -3.36 -10.63 -14.40
C TRP A 59 -3.51 -10.81 -12.89
N GLU A 60 -4.44 -11.66 -12.47
CA GLU A 60 -4.68 -11.97 -11.06
C GLU A 60 -4.47 -13.46 -10.79
N PHE A 61 -3.82 -13.76 -9.67
CA PHE A 61 -3.48 -15.10 -9.21
C PHE A 61 -3.95 -15.29 -7.77
N ILE A 62 -4.21 -16.53 -7.38
CA ILE A 62 -4.39 -16.90 -5.97
C ILE A 62 -3.35 -17.97 -5.64
N LYS A 63 -2.45 -17.68 -4.70
CA LYS A 63 -1.39 -18.60 -4.27
C LYS A 63 -1.20 -18.51 -2.76
N ASN A 64 -1.29 -19.64 -2.06
CA ASN A 64 -1.07 -19.73 -0.60
C ASN A 64 -1.77 -18.60 0.18
N THR A 65 -3.10 -18.53 0.04
CA THR A 65 -4.00 -17.51 0.64
C THR A 65 -3.68 -16.05 0.28
N LYS A 66 -2.93 -15.81 -0.79
CA LYS A 66 -2.63 -14.47 -1.30
C LYS A 66 -3.24 -14.28 -2.68
N GLN A 67 -3.93 -13.16 -2.87
CA GLN A 67 -4.28 -12.66 -4.19
C GLN A 67 -3.10 -11.82 -4.68
N ILE A 68 -2.55 -12.19 -5.83
CA ILE A 68 -1.41 -11.51 -6.44
C ILE A 68 -1.91 -10.89 -7.74
N THR A 69 -1.69 -9.60 -7.90
CA THR A 69 -2.04 -8.86 -9.11
C THR A 69 -0.76 -8.42 -9.81
N VAL A 70 -0.57 -8.83 -11.05
CA VAL A 70 0.60 -8.49 -11.87
C VAL A 70 0.13 -7.63 -13.05
N SER A 71 0.73 -6.47 -13.22
CA SER A 71 0.47 -5.58 -14.37
C SER A 71 1.64 -5.62 -15.34
N PHE A 72 1.33 -5.63 -16.63
CA PHE A 72 2.28 -5.64 -17.73
C PHE A 72 2.12 -4.38 -18.58
N ASP A 73 3.21 -3.90 -19.17
CA ASP A 73 3.15 -2.86 -20.20
C ASP A 73 2.65 -3.42 -21.54
N LEU A 74 2.52 -2.54 -22.53
CA LEU A 74 2.17 -2.88 -23.92
C LEU A 74 3.18 -3.84 -24.60
N ASN A 75 4.40 -3.94 -24.08
CA ASN A 75 5.42 -4.89 -24.57
C ASN A 75 5.35 -6.24 -23.83
N GLY A 76 4.39 -6.42 -22.92
CA GLY A 76 4.20 -7.64 -22.15
C GLY A 76 5.23 -7.86 -21.04
N ARG A 77 5.87 -6.79 -20.54
CA ARG A 77 6.82 -6.85 -19.41
C ARG A 77 6.19 -6.39 -18.12
N VAL A 78 6.53 -7.05 -17.01
CA VAL A 78 6.01 -6.70 -15.67
C VAL A 78 6.40 -5.27 -15.32
N VAL A 79 5.41 -4.44 -15.03
CA VAL A 79 5.59 -3.07 -14.53
C VAL A 79 5.21 -2.93 -13.06
N ALA A 80 4.33 -3.81 -12.55
CA ALA A 80 3.95 -3.84 -11.14
C ALA A 80 3.52 -5.25 -10.70
N CYS A 81 3.76 -5.59 -9.43
CA CYS A 81 3.28 -6.81 -8.81
C CYS A 81 2.84 -6.49 -7.38
N ASN A 82 1.55 -6.63 -7.10
CA ASN A 82 0.94 -6.36 -5.80
C ASN A 82 0.45 -7.67 -5.18
N MET A 83 0.57 -7.80 -3.86
CA MET A 83 0.14 -8.99 -3.15
C MET A 83 -0.71 -8.63 -1.95
N ASN A 84 -1.94 -9.11 -1.96
CA ASN A 84 -2.90 -8.97 -0.87
C ASN A 84 -3.16 -10.33 -0.23
N TYR A 85 -3.34 -10.36 1.09
CA TYR A 85 -3.82 -11.57 1.76
C TYR A 85 -5.33 -11.69 1.54
N VAL A 86 -5.78 -12.87 1.10
CA VAL A 86 -7.20 -13.19 1.05
C VAL A 86 -7.60 -13.53 2.48
N VAL A 87 -8.28 -12.59 3.15
CA VAL A 87 -8.98 -12.89 4.41
C VAL A 87 -10.25 -13.63 4.01
N ASP A 88 -10.31 -14.92 4.34
CA ASP A 88 -11.56 -15.65 4.28
C ASP A 88 -12.51 -15.03 5.32
N VAL A 89 -13.56 -14.35 4.87
CA VAL A 89 -14.50 -13.60 5.73
C VAL A 89 -15.42 -14.55 6.54
N ASN A 90 -15.21 -15.86 6.44
CA ASN A 90 -16.05 -16.87 7.08
C ASN A 90 -15.30 -17.73 8.11
N THR A 91 -14.67 -17.12 9.12
CA THR A 91 -14.55 -17.77 10.44
C THR A 91 -14.44 -16.71 11.53
N ASN A 92 -15.48 -16.61 12.35
CA ASN A 92 -15.41 -15.99 13.66
C ASN A 92 -14.33 -16.69 14.49
N HIS A 93 -13.21 -16.02 14.77
CA HIS A 93 -12.44 -16.26 15.99
C HIS A 93 -11.59 -15.03 16.34
N THR A 94 -11.86 -14.48 17.51
CA THR A 94 -10.99 -13.60 18.30
C THR A 94 -9.66 -14.29 18.56
N VAL A 95 -8.54 -13.69 18.17
CA VAL A 95 -7.25 -13.97 18.82
C VAL A 95 -6.44 -12.68 18.94
N ASP A 96 -6.14 -12.41 20.20
CA ASP A 96 -5.19 -11.45 20.76
C ASP A 96 -3.75 -11.73 20.26
N VAL A 97 -2.81 -10.93 20.76
CA VAL A 97 -1.35 -11.08 20.82
C VAL A 97 -0.58 -10.16 19.87
N ASN A 98 -0.39 -8.94 20.37
CA ASN A 98 0.94 -8.36 20.61
C ASN A 98 2.09 -8.97 19.80
N HIS A 99 2.45 -8.36 18.67
CA HIS A 99 3.83 -8.35 18.21
C HIS A 99 4.18 -6.94 17.74
N GLN A 100 4.79 -6.17 18.66
CA GLN A 100 5.56 -4.98 18.35
C GLN A 100 6.59 -5.34 17.27
N ARG A 101 6.49 -4.71 16.10
CA ARG A 101 7.59 -4.69 15.12
C ARG A 101 8.27 -3.33 15.20
N HIS A 102 9.49 -3.35 15.71
CA HIS A 102 10.40 -2.23 15.74
C HIS A 102 10.61 -1.70 14.31
N THR A 103 10.37 -0.42 14.10
CA THR A 103 10.69 0.29 12.86
C THR A 103 12.19 0.58 12.81
N PRO A 104 12.93 0.22 11.75
CA PRO A 104 14.27 0.74 11.54
C PRO A 104 14.22 2.21 11.09
N PRO A 105 15.29 3.01 11.30
CA PRO A 105 15.32 4.43 10.98
C PRO A 105 15.33 4.63 9.45
N TYR A 106 14.50 5.53 8.96
CA TYR A 106 14.45 5.93 7.55
C TYR A 106 15.81 6.43 7.07
N ALA A 107 16.43 5.74 6.11
CA ALA A 107 17.50 6.30 5.29
C ALA A 107 16.87 7.21 4.22
N ILE A 108 17.10 8.51 4.33
CA ILE A 108 16.67 9.50 3.34
C ILE A 108 17.55 9.34 2.09
N TYR A 109 17.02 8.70 1.04
CA TYR A 109 17.61 8.76 -0.30
C TYR A 109 17.04 9.99 -1.05
N PRO A 110 17.88 10.94 -1.53
CA PRO A 110 17.39 12.24 -2.01
C PRO A 110 16.67 12.25 -3.36
N ASN A 111 16.41 11.11 -4.02
CA ASN A 111 15.92 11.08 -5.41
C ASN A 111 15.03 9.88 -5.76
N ALA A 112 14.33 9.28 -4.79
CA ALA A 112 13.25 8.36 -5.13
C ALA A 112 12.05 9.18 -5.62
N PRO A 113 11.49 8.92 -6.82
CA PRO A 113 10.25 9.55 -7.24
C PRO A 113 9.19 9.18 -6.20
N MET A 114 8.78 10.18 -5.41
CA MET A 114 7.74 10.03 -4.40
C MET A 114 6.51 9.45 -5.08
N TYR A 115 6.16 8.22 -4.69
CA TYR A 115 5.04 7.48 -5.24
C TYR A 115 3.76 8.05 -4.65
N TYR A 116 3.37 9.25 -5.12
CA TYR A 116 2.23 10.05 -4.69
C TYR A 116 0.86 9.45 -5.08
N ASP A 117 0.82 8.18 -5.48
CA ASP A 117 -0.33 7.57 -6.15
C ASP A 117 -0.98 6.40 -5.38
N TYR A 118 -0.47 6.10 -4.18
CA TYR A 118 -1.08 5.09 -3.31
C TYR A 118 -1.72 5.75 -2.09
N CYS A 119 -2.99 5.43 -1.87
CA CYS A 119 -3.63 5.70 -0.59
C CYS A 119 -3.01 4.85 0.53
N LEU A 120 -3.25 5.23 1.78
CA LEU A 120 -2.82 4.44 2.94
C LEU A 120 -3.24 2.97 2.78
N ASP A 121 -2.33 2.05 3.11
CA ASP A 121 -2.71 0.65 3.26
C ASP A 121 -3.68 0.49 4.44
N GLU A 122 -4.48 -0.58 4.44
CA GLU A 122 -5.52 -0.78 5.46
C GLU A 122 -4.95 -0.81 6.88
N THR A 123 -3.73 -1.32 7.10
CA THR A 123 -3.12 -1.36 8.44
C THR A 123 -2.81 0.05 8.94
N SER A 124 -2.22 0.89 8.08
CA SER A 124 -1.90 2.28 8.40
C SER A 124 -3.17 3.13 8.54
N PHE A 125 -4.15 2.91 7.67
CA PHE A 125 -5.44 3.58 7.74
C PHE A 125 -6.18 3.25 9.04
N VAL A 126 -6.26 1.97 9.44
CA VAL A 126 -6.94 1.56 10.68
C VAL A 126 -6.30 2.19 11.91
N LYS A 127 -4.98 2.34 11.93
CA LYS A 127 -4.28 3.06 13.02
C LYS A 127 -4.73 4.53 13.10
N LEU A 128 -4.72 5.24 11.97
CA LEU A 128 -5.18 6.62 11.90
C LEU A 128 -6.67 6.74 12.27
N TYR A 129 -7.51 5.90 11.68
CA TYR A 129 -8.95 5.85 11.94
C TYR A 129 -9.24 5.65 13.43
N ASN A 130 -8.60 4.67 14.08
CA ASN A 130 -8.81 4.41 15.50
C ASN A 130 -8.28 5.56 16.37
N LYS A 131 -7.16 6.19 15.97
CA LYS A 131 -6.65 7.38 16.66
C LYS A 131 -7.68 8.51 16.62
N VAL A 132 -8.21 8.84 15.44
CA VAL A 132 -9.23 9.89 15.27
C VAL A 132 -10.53 9.52 15.98
N LYS A 133 -11.01 8.29 15.83
CA LYS A 133 -12.25 7.80 16.46
C LYS A 133 -12.19 7.89 17.98
N ASN A 134 -11.06 7.55 18.59
CA ASN A 134 -10.90 7.49 20.04
C ASN A 134 -10.46 8.81 20.69
N THR A 135 -10.07 9.81 19.90
CA THR A 135 -9.76 11.16 20.40
C THR A 135 -11.01 11.85 20.95
N SER A 136 -10.92 12.42 22.14
CA SER A 136 -12.01 13.24 22.71
C SER A 136 -12.09 14.60 22.03
N PHE A 137 -13.32 15.12 21.90
CA PHE A 137 -13.67 16.40 21.26
C PHE A 137 -13.41 16.44 19.75
N ASP A 138 -14.33 17.04 19.01
CA ASP A 138 -14.26 17.06 17.55
C ASP A 138 -13.12 17.95 17.02
N ASP A 139 -12.78 19.03 17.72
CA ASP A 139 -11.67 19.91 17.30
C ASP A 139 -10.34 19.16 17.27
N ASN A 140 -10.04 18.37 18.30
CA ASN A 140 -8.84 17.53 18.32
C ASN A 140 -8.85 16.45 17.22
N LYS A 141 -10.04 15.96 16.83
CA LYS A 141 -10.17 15.03 15.69
C LYS A 141 -9.84 15.73 14.38
N PHE A 142 -10.30 16.97 14.21
CA PHE A 142 -9.99 17.77 13.02
C PHE A 142 -8.49 18.08 12.93
N ASP A 143 -7.85 18.48 14.04
CA ASP A 143 -6.40 18.73 14.06
C ASP A 143 -5.59 17.50 13.63
N LEU A 144 -5.98 16.31 14.10
CA LEU A 144 -5.35 15.05 13.69
C LEU A 144 -5.52 14.76 12.19
N LEU A 145 -6.67 15.08 11.62
CA LEU A 145 -6.95 14.87 10.20
C LEU A 145 -6.23 15.86 9.31
N GLU A 146 -6.12 17.12 9.74
CA GLU A 146 -5.35 18.14 9.05
C GLU A 146 -3.86 17.75 9.02
N VAL A 147 -3.29 17.42 10.18
CA VAL A 147 -1.88 16.99 10.28
C VAL A 147 -1.62 15.72 9.46
N ALA A 148 -2.51 14.72 9.51
CA ALA A 148 -2.35 13.51 8.71
C ALA A 148 -2.38 13.81 7.20
N SER A 149 -3.24 14.72 6.77
CA SER A 149 -3.41 15.09 5.36
C SER A 149 -2.24 15.89 4.79
N LEU A 150 -1.29 16.36 5.62
CA LEU A 150 -0.03 16.93 5.14
C LEU A 150 0.84 15.94 4.36
N GLY A 151 0.69 14.62 4.60
CA GLY A 151 1.53 13.60 3.99
C GLY A 151 0.82 12.31 3.56
N CYS A 152 -0.45 12.15 3.91
CA CYS A 152 -1.21 10.95 3.58
C CYS A 152 -2.14 11.17 2.39
N PHE A 153 -2.32 10.12 1.58
CA PHE A 153 -3.30 10.04 0.51
C PHE A 153 -4.36 9.00 0.85
N TYR A 154 -5.57 9.19 0.33
CA TYR A 154 -6.74 8.42 0.75
C TYR A 154 -7.55 7.95 -0.45
N SER A 155 -8.21 6.81 -0.31
CA SER A 155 -9.31 6.46 -1.22
C SER A 155 -10.61 7.14 -0.79
N CYS A 156 -11.58 7.28 -1.69
CA CYS A 156 -12.92 7.75 -1.39
C CYS A 156 -13.58 6.91 -0.27
N ASN A 157 -13.34 5.60 -0.24
CA ASN A 157 -13.83 4.72 0.82
C ASN A 157 -13.21 5.03 2.20
N GLN A 158 -11.92 5.35 2.24
CA GLN A 158 -11.24 5.76 3.47
C GLN A 158 -11.73 7.11 3.97
N VAL A 159 -11.93 8.07 3.07
CA VAL A 159 -12.54 9.36 3.41
C VAL A 159 -13.97 9.16 3.93
N ALA A 160 -14.78 8.33 3.27
CA ALA A 160 -16.13 8.01 3.71
C ALA A 160 -16.18 7.40 5.13
N ARG A 161 -15.28 6.46 5.43
CA ARG A 161 -15.12 5.88 6.77
C ARG A 161 -14.75 6.97 7.79
N MET A 162 -13.85 7.88 7.44
CA MET A 162 -13.43 8.96 8.33
C MET A 162 -14.56 9.98 8.59
N MET A 163 -15.30 10.36 7.55
CA MET A 163 -16.50 11.19 7.67
C MET A 163 -17.52 10.54 8.61
N SER A 164 -17.70 9.22 8.52
CA SER A 164 -18.66 8.46 9.34
C SER A 164 -18.32 8.42 10.84
N ILE A 165 -17.17 8.95 11.27
CA ILE A 165 -16.88 9.18 12.70
C ILE A 165 -17.78 10.29 13.27
N PHE A 166 -18.21 11.21 12.41
CA PHE A 166 -19.03 12.37 12.76
C PHE A 166 -20.48 12.15 12.38
N THR A 167 -21.39 12.57 13.24
CA THR A 167 -22.84 12.35 13.06
C THR A 167 -23.53 13.44 12.26
N PHE A 168 -22.97 14.66 12.22
CA PHE A 168 -23.60 15.81 11.59
C PHE A 168 -22.92 16.16 10.26
N GLY A 169 -23.72 16.49 9.24
CA GLY A 169 -23.23 16.69 7.89
C GLY A 169 -22.27 17.87 7.71
N ASP A 170 -22.39 18.92 8.51
CA ASP A 170 -21.42 20.03 8.54
C ASP A 170 -20.02 19.55 8.94
N LYS A 171 -19.93 18.69 9.95
CA LYS A 171 -18.67 18.07 10.39
C LYS A 171 -18.14 17.07 9.36
N GLN A 172 -19.01 16.27 8.77
CA GLN A 172 -18.64 15.35 7.68
C GLN A 172 -18.07 16.11 6.47
N LEU A 173 -18.69 17.24 6.10
CA LEU A 173 -18.19 18.12 5.03
C LEU A 173 -16.87 18.79 5.41
N LYS A 174 -16.66 19.14 6.68
CA LYS A 174 -15.37 19.64 7.17
C LYS A 174 -14.27 18.58 7.02
N VAL A 175 -14.53 17.32 7.39
CA VAL A 175 -13.61 16.19 7.13
C VAL A 175 -13.26 16.10 5.65
N LEU A 176 -14.28 16.10 4.78
CA LEU A 176 -14.06 16.04 3.34
C LEU A 176 -13.18 17.19 2.84
N SER A 177 -13.40 18.42 3.32
CA SER A 177 -12.59 19.57 2.90
C SER A 177 -11.10 19.45 3.25
N MET A 178 -10.76 18.82 4.38
CA MET A 178 -9.36 18.60 4.77
C MET A 178 -8.68 17.50 3.94
N MET A 179 -9.45 16.51 3.49
CA MET A 179 -8.90 15.31 2.83
C MET A 179 -9.02 15.34 1.29
N ALA A 180 -9.85 16.21 0.71
CA ALA A 180 -10.25 16.12 -0.70
C ALA A 180 -9.10 16.24 -1.71
N SER A 181 -8.12 17.11 -1.46
CA SER A 181 -6.92 17.27 -2.34
C SER A 181 -6.03 16.03 -2.37
N HIS A 182 -6.20 15.13 -1.40
CA HIS A 182 -5.39 13.93 -1.20
C HIS A 182 -6.12 12.65 -1.60
N ILE A 183 -7.26 12.76 -2.30
CA ILE A 183 -7.98 11.60 -2.84
C ILE A 183 -7.31 11.10 -4.13
N VAL A 184 -7.10 9.78 -4.20
CA VAL A 184 -6.41 9.13 -5.35
C VAL A 184 -7.37 8.46 -6.34
N ASP A 185 -8.60 8.15 -5.95
CA ASP A 185 -9.60 7.44 -6.76
C ASP A 185 -10.90 8.27 -6.96
N PRO A 186 -10.79 9.47 -7.54
CA PRO A 186 -11.90 10.42 -7.70
C PRO A 186 -13.17 9.87 -8.38
N GLN A 187 -13.04 8.82 -9.18
CA GLN A 187 -14.14 8.10 -9.84
C GLN A 187 -15.07 7.37 -8.85
N ASN A 188 -14.60 7.10 -7.63
CA ASN A 188 -15.34 6.39 -6.58
C ASN A 188 -16.07 7.33 -5.61
N ALA A 189 -16.30 8.58 -6.00
CA ALA A 189 -16.93 9.62 -5.16
C ALA A 189 -18.32 9.23 -4.61
N ILE A 190 -18.99 8.24 -5.20
CA ILE A 190 -20.26 7.71 -4.68
C ILE A 190 -20.15 7.24 -3.22
N ALA A 191 -19.00 6.71 -2.80
CA ALA A 191 -18.76 6.31 -1.41
C ALA A 191 -18.89 7.48 -0.44
N ILE A 192 -18.44 8.67 -0.84
CA ILE A 192 -18.53 9.91 -0.06
C ILE A 192 -19.97 10.42 -0.02
N TYR A 193 -20.67 10.41 -1.15
CA TYR A 193 -22.06 10.87 -1.21
C TYR A 193 -23.01 10.02 -0.35
N ASN A 194 -22.73 8.73 -0.22
CA ASN A 194 -23.54 7.81 0.58
C ASN A 194 -23.43 8.03 2.09
N VAL A 195 -22.43 8.78 2.56
CA VAL A 195 -22.31 9.17 3.99
C VAL A 195 -23.26 10.31 4.33
N LEU A 196 -23.59 11.14 3.34
CA LEU A 196 -24.39 12.36 3.52
C LEU A 196 -25.87 12.06 3.40
N THR A 197 -26.67 12.65 4.29
CA THR A 197 -28.10 12.38 4.36
C THR A 197 -28.88 13.25 3.39
N PHE A 198 -28.54 14.54 3.32
CA PHE A 198 -29.32 15.52 2.55
C PHE A 198 -28.68 15.83 1.19
N ASP A 199 -29.51 16.10 0.20
CA ASP A 199 -29.02 16.42 -1.16
C ASP A 199 -28.25 17.74 -1.22
N SER A 200 -28.58 18.70 -0.35
CA SER A 200 -27.82 19.95 -0.19
C SER A 200 -26.38 19.69 0.30
N GLU A 201 -26.17 18.70 1.15
CA GLU A 201 -24.85 18.27 1.60
C GLU A 201 -24.10 17.59 0.45
N LYS A 202 -24.76 16.71 -0.30
CA LYS A 202 -24.17 16.03 -1.46
C LYS A 202 -23.73 17.03 -2.53
N ALA A 203 -24.53 18.07 -2.77
CA ALA A 203 -24.17 19.17 -3.66
C ALA A 203 -22.91 19.90 -3.17
N LYS A 204 -22.83 20.25 -1.87
CA LYS A 204 -21.63 20.85 -1.27
C LYS A 204 -20.40 19.94 -1.39
N ALA A 205 -20.56 18.63 -1.15
CA ALA A 205 -19.48 17.67 -1.33
C ALA A 205 -18.97 17.62 -2.78
N GLY A 206 -19.88 17.71 -3.75
CA GLY A 206 -19.52 17.84 -5.17
C GLY A 206 -18.66 19.07 -5.46
N GLU A 207 -19.01 20.23 -4.88
CA GLU A 207 -18.20 21.45 -5.02
C GLU A 207 -16.82 21.33 -4.36
N ILE A 208 -16.73 20.74 -3.16
CA ILE A 208 -15.44 20.48 -2.48
C ILE A 208 -14.54 19.60 -3.35
N LEU A 209 -15.07 18.47 -3.84
CA LEU A 209 -14.33 17.53 -4.68
C LEU A 209 -13.88 18.17 -6.00
N LYS A 210 -14.73 19.00 -6.62
CA LYS A 210 -14.40 19.72 -7.85
C LYS A 210 -13.31 20.77 -7.64
N ASN A 211 -13.38 21.56 -6.57
CA ASN A 211 -12.43 22.64 -6.31
C ASN A 211 -11.07 22.11 -5.86
N SER A 212 -11.02 21.01 -5.10
CA SER A 212 -9.77 20.39 -4.66
C SER A 212 -8.85 19.94 -5.82
N ARG A 213 -9.41 19.68 -7.01
CA ARG A 213 -8.65 19.25 -8.20
C ARG A 213 -8.10 20.39 -9.04
N LYS A 214 -8.58 21.62 -8.86
CA LYS A 214 -8.11 22.79 -9.62
C LYS A 214 -6.73 23.28 -9.18
N HIS A 215 -6.22 22.75 -8.07
CA HIS A 215 -4.97 23.19 -7.42
C HIS A 215 -3.86 22.12 -7.45
N LYS A 216 -4.03 21.03 -8.21
CA LYS A 216 -2.97 20.06 -8.56
C LYS A 216 -2.42 20.43 -9.93
#